data_AF-A0A927TP18-F1
#
_entry.id   AF-A0A927TP18-F1
#
_cell.length_a   1.000
_cell.length_b   1.000
_cell.length_c   1.000
_cell.angle_alpha   90.00
_cell.angle_beta   90.00
_cell.angle_gamma   90.00
#
_symmetry.space_group_name_H-M   'P 1'
#
loop_
_entity.id
_entity.type
_entity.pdbx_description
1 polymer ?
#
loop_
_entity_poly.entity_id
_entity_poly.type
_entity_poly.pdbx_seq_one_letter_code
_entity_poly.pdbx_strand_id
1 'polypeptide(L)' 'MAQLGKGKLNYRCPSCFMRDLDIDMFYNKDTKIYSCIRCQYRGTEEDVLAKNEMVRFRYGAMAQRFTKFDFD' A
#
# COMPACT_ATOMS: atom_id res chain seq x y z
N MET A 1 -6.91 -14.60 19.71
CA MET A 1 -6.44 -13.61 18.74
C MET A 1 -6.59 -14.23 17.37
N ALA A 2 -7.47 -13.70 16.51
CA ALA A 2 -7.59 -14.23 15.14
C ALA A 2 -6.21 -14.12 14.48
N GLN A 3 -5.63 -15.27 14.17
CA GLN A 3 -4.28 -15.39 13.63
C GLN A 3 -4.37 -14.85 12.19
N LEU A 4 -4.15 -13.56 12.06
CA LEU A 4 -4.02 -12.82 10.81
C LEU A 4 -2.93 -13.53 9.98
N GLY A 5 -3.36 -14.40 9.09
CA GLY A 5 -2.47 -15.21 8.25
C GLY A 5 -2.02 -14.42 7.02
N LYS A 6 -0.90 -14.81 6.42
CA LYS A 6 -0.57 -14.39 5.06
C LYS A 6 -1.65 -14.96 4.12
N GLY A 7 -2.53 -14.09 3.64
CA GLY A 7 -3.71 -14.45 2.87
C GLY A 7 -3.42 -14.72 1.39
N LYS A 8 -4.50 -14.83 0.61
CA LYS A 8 -4.56 -15.25 -0.80
C LYS A 8 -3.67 -14.43 -1.75
N LEU A 9 -3.34 -13.18 -1.38
CA LEU A 9 -2.37 -12.29 -2.04
C LEU A 9 -1.77 -11.35 -0.97
N ASN A 10 -0.44 -11.14 -0.98
CA ASN A 10 0.21 -10.16 -0.09
C ASN A 10 0.11 -8.76 -0.71
N TYR A 11 -0.97 -8.02 -0.40
CA TYR A 11 -1.02 -6.61 -0.77
C TYR A 11 -0.06 -5.79 0.10
N ARG A 12 0.63 -4.85 -0.53
CA ARG A 12 1.45 -3.86 0.17
C ARG A 12 0.56 -2.79 0.77
N CYS A 13 0.90 -2.36 1.99
CA CYS A 13 0.13 -1.32 2.66
C CYS A 13 0.30 0.02 1.93
N PRO A 14 -0.78 0.63 1.40
CA PRO A 14 -0.67 1.88 0.66
C PRO A 14 -0.19 3.05 1.52
N SER A 15 -0.52 3.06 2.83
CA SER A 15 -0.09 4.12 3.74
C SER A 15 1.38 4.00 4.13
N CYS A 16 1.90 2.78 4.32
CA CYS A 16 3.32 2.56 4.57
C CYS A 16 4.14 2.79 3.30
N PHE A 17 3.61 2.41 2.14
CA PHE A 17 4.29 2.58 0.86
C PHE A 17 4.52 4.07 0.51
N MET A 18 3.62 4.97 0.91
CA MET A 18 3.86 6.43 0.84
C MET A 18 5.03 6.95 1.69
N ARG A 19 5.54 6.13 2.62
CA ARG A 19 6.63 6.46 3.54
C ARG A 19 7.88 5.62 3.25
N ASP A 20 8.02 5.11 2.02
CA ASP A 20 9.09 4.20 1.59
C ASP A 20 9.19 2.91 2.41
N LEU A 21 8.12 2.55 3.14
CA LEU A 21 8.04 1.34 3.94
C LEU A 21 7.23 0.30 3.17
N ASP A 22 7.92 -0.73 2.69
CA ASP A 22 7.29 -1.88 2.07
C ASP A 22 6.91 -2.93 3.13
N ILE A 23 5.60 -3.08 3.36
CA ILE A 23 5.06 -3.99 4.38
C ILE A 23 3.85 -4.73 3.81
N ASP A 24 3.92 -6.06 3.92
CA ASP A 24 2.80 -6.95 3.64
C ASP A 24 1.62 -6.66 4.59
N MET A 25 0.42 -6.58 4.01
CA MET A 25 -0.82 -6.53 4.78
C MET A 25 -1.26 -7.94 5.17
N PHE A 26 -1.83 -8.05 6.36
CA PHE A 26 -2.46 -9.27 6.83
C PHE A 26 -3.93 -9.30 6.43
N TYR A 27 -4.40 -10.47 6.00
CA TYR A 27 -5.79 -10.67 5.58
C TYR A 27 -6.58 -11.43 6.65
N ASN A 28 -7.74 -10.90 7.02
CA ASN A 28 -8.71 -11.62 7.83
C ASN A 28 -9.81 -12.21 6.94
N LYS A 29 -9.93 -13.55 6.92
CA LYS A 29 -10.92 -14.27 6.12
C LYS A 29 -12.37 -14.05 6.59
N ASP A 30 -12.57 -13.88 7.89
CA ASP A 30 -13.90 -13.76 8.49
C ASP A 30 -14.53 -12.41 8.15
N THR A 31 -13.72 -11.35 8.21
CA THR A 31 -14.17 -9.98 7.95
C THR A 31 -13.88 -9.49 6.54
N LYS A 32 -13.06 -10.22 5.78
CA LYS A 32 -12.54 -9.84 4.45
C LYS A 32 -11.77 -8.51 4.45
N ILE A 33 -11.19 -8.14 5.60
CA ILE A 33 -10.46 -6.89 5.78
C ILE A 33 -8.96 -7.16 5.72
N TYR A 34 -8.25 -6.31 4.99
CA TYR A 34 -6.80 -6.22 5.04
C TYR A 34 -6.38 -5.27 6.15
N SER A 35 -5.35 -5.63 6.89
CA SER A 35 -4.83 -4.86 8.02
C SER A 35 -3.31 -4.75 7.97
N CYS A 36 -2.77 -3.56 8.22
CA CYS A 36 -1.33 -3.36 8.35
C CYS A 36 -0.92 -3.37 9.82
N ILE A 37 0.12 -4.14 10.16
CA ILE A 37 0.66 -4.20 11.54
C ILE A 37 1.37 -2.90 11.95
N ARG A 38 1.92 -2.15 11.00
CA ARG A 38 2.77 -0.99 11.29
C ARG A 38 1.98 0.28 11.53
N CYS A 39 1.08 0.62 10.61
CA CYS A 39 0.30 1.86 10.66
C CYS A 39 -1.14 1.66 11.11
N GLN A 40 -1.53 0.42 11.46
CA GLN A 40 -2.89 0.03 11.84
C GLN A 40 -3.97 0.33 10.78
N TYR A 41 -3.58 0.62 9.54
CA TYR A 41 -4.51 0.79 8.43
C TYR A 41 -5.34 -0.48 8.25
N ARG A 42 -6.66 -0.29 8.07
CA ARG A 42 -7.63 -1.34 7.79
C ARG A 42 -8.49 -0.92 6.60
N GLY A 43 -8.66 -1.80 5.63
CA GLY A 43 -9.44 -1.52 4.43
C GLY A 43 -9.96 -2.80 3.75
N THR A 44 -10.99 -2.64 2.93
CA THR A 44 -11.44 -3.69 2.02
C THR A 44 -10.44 -3.85 0.87
N GLU A 45 -10.55 -4.93 0.09
CA GLU A 45 -9.70 -5.16 -1.08
C GLU A 45 -9.77 -3.99 -2.08
N GLU A 46 -10.98 -3.49 -2.34
CA GLU A 46 -11.25 -2.38 -3.24
C GLU A 46 -10.54 -1.09 -2.80
N ASP A 47 -10.60 -0.76 -1.50
CA ASP A 47 -9.93 0.42 -0.94
C ASP A 47 -8.40 0.29 -1.03
N VAL A 48 -7.86 -0.92 -0.79
CA VAL A 48 -6.43 -1.21 -0.90
C VAL A 48 -5.96 -1.05 -2.35
N LEU A 49 -6.72 -1.54 -3.33
CA LEU A 49 -6.39 -1.43 -4.75
C LEU A 49 -6.44 0.03 -5.22
N ALA A 50 -7.52 0.75 -4.92
CA ALA A 50 -7.66 2.16 -5.28
C ALA A 50 -6.52 3.02 -4.72
N LYS A 51 -6.15 2.80 -3.45
CA LYS A 51 -5.04 3.54 -2.83
C LYS A 51 -3.68 3.15 -3.40
N ASN A 52 -3.46 1.88 -3.74
CA ASN A 52 -2.22 1.48 -4.40
C ASN A 52 -2.06 2.12 -5.78
N GLU A 53 -3.14 2.29 -6.53
CA GLU A 53 -3.13 3.00 -7.81
C GLU A 53 -2.79 4.48 -7.63
N MET A 54 -3.40 5.15 -6.63
CA MET A 54 -3.04 6.54 -6.30
C MET A 54 -1.56 6.71 -5.93
N VAL A 55 -0.98 5.76 -5.20
CA VAL A 55 0.45 5.83 -4.84
C VAL A 55 1.33 5.68 -6.09
N ARG A 56 0.99 4.77 -7.02
CA ARG A 56 1.70 4.65 -8.30
C ARG A 56 1.63 5.94 -9.12
N PHE A 57 0.46 6.57 -9.19
CA PHE A 57 0.29 7.85 -9.88
C PHE A 57 1.13 8.97 -9.26
N ARG A 58 1.09 9.11 -7.93
CA ARG A 58 1.77 10.22 -7.22
C ARG A 58 3.29 10.06 -7.15
N TYR A 59 3.79 8.84 -7.05
CA TYR A 59 5.19 8.56 -6.75
C TYR A 59 5.94 7.89 -7.91
N GLY A 60 5.35 7.84 -9.12
CA GLY A 60 5.98 7.24 -10.31
C GLY A 60 7.35 7.85 -10.67
N ALA A 61 7.57 9.12 -10.32
CA ALA A 61 8.83 9.84 -10.50
C ALA A 61 9.51 10.20 -9.16
N MET A 62 9.19 9.50 -8.06
CA MET A 62 9.70 9.86 -6.72
C MET A 62 11.23 9.86 -6.63
N ALA A 63 11.90 8.97 -7.38
CA ALA A 63 13.36 8.90 -7.45
C ALA A 63 13.96 9.78 -8.56
N GLN A 64 13.13 10.44 -9.37
CA GLN A 64 13.58 11.28 -10.47
C GLN A 64 13.71 12.73 -10.01
N ARG A 65 14.91 13.28 -10.12
CA ARG A 65 15.15 14.71 -9.92
C ARG A 65 14.93 15.45 -11.23
N PHE A 66 13.80 16.15 -11.32
CA PHE A 66 13.57 17.05 -12.44
C PHE A 66 14.46 18.29 -12.32
N THR A 67 15.15 18.61 -13.41
CA THR A 67 15.96 19.81 -13.58
C THR A 67 15.30 20.75 -14.59
N LYS A 68 15.78 21.98 -14.70
CA LYS A 68 15.23 22.95 -15.67
C LYS A 68 15.28 22.42 -17.11
N PHE A 69 16.30 21.64 -17.44
CA PHE A 69 16.54 21.09 -18.78
C PHE A 69 15.60 19.95 -19.17
N ASP A 70 14.82 19.39 -18.24
CA ASP A 70 13.84 18.34 -18.53
C ASP A 70 12.51 18.92 -19.09
N PHE A 71 12.37 20.25 -19.11
CA PHE A 71 11.16 20.98 -19.53
C PHE A 71 11.41 22.04 -20.62
N ASP A 72 12.65 22.18 -21.09
CA ASP A 72 13.06 23.01 -22.24
C ASP A 72 13.08 22.16 -23.52
#